data_AF-A0A2N3N3Y3-F1
#
_entry.id   AF-A0A2N3N3Y3-F1
#
_cell.length_a   1.000
_cell.length_b   1.000
_cell.length_c   1.000
_cell.angle_alpha   90.00
_cell.angle_beta   90.00
_cell.angle_gamma   90.00
#
_symmetry.space_group_name_H-M   'P 1'
#
loop_
_entity.id
_entity.type
_entity.pdbx_description
1 polymer ?
#
loop_
_entity_poly.entity_id
_entity_poly.type
_entity_poly.pdbx_seq_one_letter_code
_entity_poly.pdbx_strand_id
1 'polypeptide(L)'
;MCLTPSNVDSIDAPPVNKGYKLQLSSVFIPLRSQWVTLKSTITRDHTMKSTASGHSSTSTVNMESIQPELATVQGGNLAPNSSGSSKRDPSPQSTAAGNLDSDPEKVLPVNPRESNLSLPGDEKKGLENDAASIDSGAEAPGPAPAGPPPMDFPDGGTKAWLVVLGGWCSLFCTFGLVNCIGVFQEYYVQDLLKGTNPSTISWILSIQVWMMTFPAFIFGRIFDAYGPRWLLIGGTFTYIFGLMMTSLSTKYYQLILAQGIVSSLGSSAIFNATLSSVVGWFLKRRATALGITVSGSSVGGVIGPIMLRRLINSIGFPWAVRALAFMYLGLLSIACLTIRSRLPHRRTPFVLKEYLVGLREPVFATTCIAFFMFAWGMFLPFTYIILQAQKQGMDPSLTMYLLPIMNALSILGRILPGFAADRFGRFNIMIMVGFLTALFTLVLWIPGKSNAAIIVFMVIFGFTSGGFISLSAPLIAQICDIRQIGTRTGAAFAIQSFGGLTGSPIAGAIVSAQGGDYLGLQLFCGITMMASVALFIVARHLQVGFKLKVV
;
A
#
# COMPACT_ATOMS: atom_id res chain seq x y z
N MET A 1 -14.65 -54.01 -50.26
CA MET A 1 -13.70 -53.74 -51.37
C MET A 1 -12.66 -52.78 -50.82
N CYS A 2 -11.38 -53.07 -50.98
CA CYS A 2 -10.29 -52.26 -50.40
C CYS A 2 -10.17 -50.89 -51.08
N LEU A 3 -9.51 -49.93 -50.42
CA LEU A 3 -8.15 -49.50 -50.80
C LEU A 3 -7.57 -48.52 -49.75
N THR A 4 -6.28 -48.64 -49.52
CA THR A 4 -5.44 -47.70 -48.74
C THR A 4 -4.53 -46.92 -49.73
N PRO A 5 -3.42 -46.25 -49.34
CA PRO A 5 -3.31 -44.79 -49.44
C PRO A 5 -2.31 -44.33 -50.52
N SER A 6 -2.23 -43.01 -50.76
CA SER A 6 -1.18 -42.42 -51.61
C SER A 6 -0.66 -41.06 -51.11
N ASN A 7 0.65 -41.05 -50.90
CA ASN A 7 1.61 -39.96 -50.67
C ASN A 7 1.22 -38.53 -51.03
N VAL A 8 1.67 -37.59 -50.18
CA VAL A 8 2.20 -36.29 -50.60
C VAL A 8 3.51 -36.05 -49.84
N ASP A 9 4.61 -35.96 -50.59
CA ASP A 9 5.93 -35.59 -50.06
C ASP A 9 6.09 -34.06 -49.93
N SER A 10 7.09 -33.69 -49.13
CA SER A 10 7.67 -32.35 -48.90
C SER A 10 7.43 -31.25 -49.95
N ILE A 11 6.97 -30.08 -49.47
CA ILE A 11 7.22 -28.76 -50.11
C ILE A 11 7.67 -27.77 -49.02
N ASP A 12 8.62 -26.90 -49.39
CA ASP A 12 9.46 -26.08 -48.52
C ASP A 12 8.78 -24.98 -47.70
N ALA A 13 9.44 -24.63 -46.58
CA ALA A 13 9.07 -23.49 -45.74
C ALA A 13 9.68 -22.16 -46.26
N PRO A 14 8.89 -21.10 -46.47
CA PRO A 14 9.41 -19.77 -46.81
C PRO A 14 9.99 -19.03 -45.57
N PRO A 15 10.87 -18.03 -45.76
CA PRO A 15 11.83 -17.59 -44.74
C PRO A 15 11.26 -16.67 -43.64
N VAL A 16 11.79 -16.83 -42.43
CA VAL A 16 11.49 -15.98 -41.26
C VAL A 16 12.00 -14.56 -41.48
N ASN A 17 11.07 -13.62 -41.65
CA ASN A 17 11.37 -12.24 -41.97
C ASN A 17 11.85 -11.44 -40.73
N LYS A 18 12.96 -10.68 -40.85
CA LYS A 18 13.64 -9.97 -39.76
C LYS A 18 12.94 -8.66 -39.33
N GLY A 19 11.60 -8.65 -39.20
CA GLY A 19 10.82 -7.44 -38.90
C GLY A 19 10.80 -6.99 -37.44
N TYR A 20 10.92 -7.92 -36.48
CA TYR A 20 10.55 -7.66 -35.08
C TYR A 20 11.59 -6.88 -34.23
N LYS A 21 12.79 -6.60 -34.73
CA LYS A 21 13.80 -5.81 -34.00
C LYS A 21 13.66 -4.29 -34.16
N LEU A 22 12.82 -3.80 -35.07
CA LEU A 22 12.71 -2.36 -35.40
C LEU A 22 11.59 -1.59 -34.67
N GLN A 23 10.64 -2.27 -34.00
CA GLN A 23 9.60 -1.59 -33.20
C GLN A 23 9.97 -1.36 -31.73
N LEU A 24 10.98 -2.05 -31.19
CA LEU A 24 11.49 -1.77 -29.83
C LEU A 24 12.43 -0.56 -29.79
N SER A 25 13.15 -0.27 -30.88
CA SER A 25 14.03 0.90 -30.97
C SER A 25 13.26 2.23 -31.03
N SER A 26 12.12 2.28 -31.72
CA SER A 26 11.32 3.49 -31.89
C SER A 26 10.66 3.98 -30.60
N VAL A 27 10.51 3.13 -29.58
CA VAL A 27 9.98 3.50 -28.25
C VAL A 27 11.04 4.15 -27.35
N PHE A 28 12.32 3.77 -27.46
CA PHE A 28 13.39 4.27 -26.59
C PHE A 28 14.19 5.47 -27.14
N ILE A 29 14.20 5.68 -28.46
CA ILE A 29 14.89 6.83 -29.08
C ILE A 29 14.38 8.21 -28.60
N PRO A 30 13.07 8.45 -28.42
CA PRO A 30 12.57 9.76 -27.96
C PRO A 30 13.09 10.17 -26.58
N LEU A 31 13.22 9.20 -25.66
CA LEU A 31 13.71 9.45 -24.29
C LEU A 31 15.19 9.82 -24.28
N ARG A 32 16.01 9.19 -25.13
CA ARG A 32 17.45 9.51 -25.23
C ARG A 32 17.68 10.89 -25.85
N SER A 33 16.88 11.26 -26.86
CA SER A 33 16.87 12.60 -27.45
C SER A 33 16.56 13.67 -26.40
N GLN A 34 15.44 13.53 -25.68
CA GLN A 34 15.04 14.51 -24.66
C GLN A 34 16.04 14.62 -23.50
N TRP A 35 16.67 13.52 -23.08
CA TRP A 35 17.73 13.56 -22.07
C TRP A 35 19.00 14.29 -22.53
N VAL A 36 19.40 14.14 -23.79
CA VAL A 36 20.56 14.87 -24.33
C VAL A 36 20.27 16.37 -24.44
N THR A 37 19.07 16.74 -24.90
CA THR A 37 18.63 18.14 -24.91
C THR A 37 18.62 18.73 -23.49
N LEU A 38 18.02 18.05 -22.52
CA LEU A 38 17.95 18.51 -21.13
C LEU A 38 19.34 18.70 -20.51
N LYS A 39 20.26 17.77 -20.76
CA LYS A 39 21.65 17.86 -20.28
C LYS A 39 22.39 19.02 -20.95
N SER A 40 22.13 19.31 -22.23
CA SER A 40 22.72 20.46 -22.92
C SER A 40 22.24 21.81 -22.36
N THR A 41 20.94 21.94 -22.04
CA THR A 41 20.38 23.17 -21.45
C THR A 41 20.94 23.44 -20.05
N ILE A 42 20.97 22.41 -19.18
CA ILE A 42 21.49 22.55 -17.81
C ILE A 42 22.99 22.92 -17.80
N THR A 43 23.79 22.39 -18.73
CA THR A 43 25.22 22.73 -18.84
C THR A 43 25.44 24.17 -19.32
N ARG A 44 24.51 24.71 -20.14
CA ARG A 44 24.57 26.07 -20.69
C ARG A 44 24.20 27.15 -19.66
N ASP A 45 23.21 26.87 -18.79
CA ASP A 45 22.88 27.76 -17.66
C ASP A 45 23.98 27.84 -16.61
N HIS A 46 24.69 26.73 -16.35
CA HIS A 46 25.84 26.72 -15.44
C HIS A 46 27.06 27.47 -16.00
N THR A 47 27.25 27.51 -17.32
CA THR A 47 28.32 28.32 -17.93
C THR A 47 27.98 29.80 -17.97
N MET A 48 26.74 30.20 -18.28
CA MET A 48 26.34 31.62 -18.27
C MET A 48 26.35 32.26 -16.87
N LYS A 49 26.07 31.50 -15.80
CA LYS A 49 26.19 32.02 -14.43
C LYS A 49 27.64 32.15 -13.93
N SER A 50 28.62 31.57 -14.63
CA SER A 50 30.05 31.67 -14.28
C SER A 50 30.79 32.81 -15.00
N THR A 51 30.17 33.47 -15.99
CA THR A 51 30.77 34.58 -16.76
C THR A 51 30.19 35.96 -16.43
N ALA A 52 29.25 36.05 -15.48
CA ALA A 52 28.61 37.31 -15.07
C ALA A 52 29.13 37.88 -13.73
N SER A 53 30.25 37.37 -13.20
CA SER A 53 30.89 37.87 -11.97
C SER A 53 32.12 38.70 -12.29
N GLY A 54 31.91 39.96 -12.69
CA GLY A 54 33.00 40.90 -12.93
C GLY A 54 32.54 42.13 -13.69
N HIS A 55 32.15 43.17 -12.97
CA HIS A 55 32.45 44.59 -13.21
C HIS A 55 31.88 45.42 -12.04
N SER A 56 32.76 46.00 -11.25
CA SER A 56 32.42 46.93 -10.17
C SER A 56 32.59 48.37 -10.66
N SER A 57 31.60 49.25 -10.44
CA SER A 57 31.81 50.70 -10.20
C SER A 57 30.54 51.41 -9.74
N THR A 58 30.56 51.80 -8.47
CA THR A 58 30.14 53.10 -7.91
C THR A 58 29.10 53.97 -8.65
N SER A 59 28.00 54.29 -7.96
CA SER A 59 27.36 55.62 -7.99
C SER A 59 26.52 55.83 -6.73
N THR A 60 26.88 56.83 -5.93
CA THR A 60 26.23 57.23 -4.67
C THR A 60 25.33 58.45 -4.87
N VAL A 61 24.08 58.41 -4.39
CA VAL A 61 23.26 59.59 -4.09
C VAL A 61 22.40 59.31 -2.84
N ASN A 62 22.14 60.34 -2.03
CA ASN A 62 21.33 60.27 -0.81
C ASN A 62 19.82 60.43 -1.15
N MET A 63 18.83 60.65 -0.28
CA MET A 63 18.73 61.04 1.14
C MET A 63 17.31 60.59 1.64
N GLU A 64 16.88 60.59 2.90
CA GLU A 64 17.47 61.14 4.14
C GLU A 64 17.06 60.36 5.42
N SER A 65 15.80 60.49 5.85
CA SER A 65 15.37 60.41 7.26
C SER A 65 13.88 60.03 7.39
N ILE A 66 13.56 59.25 8.44
CA ILE A 66 12.67 59.60 9.57
C ILE A 66 12.41 58.33 10.41
N GLN A 67 12.53 58.47 11.73
CA GLN A 67 12.32 57.42 12.74
C GLN A 67 11.03 57.70 13.56
N PRO A 68 10.60 56.83 14.50
CA PRO A 68 9.20 56.75 14.92
C PRO A 68 8.85 57.73 16.05
N GLU A 69 7.54 57.88 16.32
CA GLU A 69 7.06 58.42 17.60
C GLU A 69 5.93 57.59 18.20
N LEU A 70 5.84 57.66 19.53
CA LEU A 70 5.05 56.85 20.44
C LEU A 70 4.19 57.80 21.28
N ALA A 71 2.92 57.46 21.54
CA ALA A 71 2.11 58.21 22.52
C ALA A 71 1.31 57.25 23.42
N THR A 72 1.39 57.50 24.72
CA THR A 72 1.01 56.62 25.84
C THR A 72 -0.26 57.13 26.55
N VAL A 73 -0.64 56.47 27.66
CA VAL A 73 -1.42 56.92 28.86
C VAL A 73 -2.81 56.26 28.95
N GLN A 74 -3.26 55.60 30.02
CA GLN A 74 -2.77 55.14 31.36
C GLN A 74 -3.70 53.93 31.75
N GLY A 75 -3.52 53.07 32.76
CA GLY A 75 -2.68 52.93 33.98
C GLY A 75 -3.55 52.19 35.04
N GLY A 76 -3.10 51.36 36.00
CA GLY A 76 -1.77 50.85 36.40
C GLY A 76 -1.90 49.47 37.11
N ASN A 77 -0.82 48.71 37.35
CA ASN A 77 0.04 48.72 38.56
C ASN A 77 -0.67 48.23 39.85
N LEU A 78 -0.09 47.38 40.74
CA LEU A 78 1.29 46.92 40.96
C LEU A 78 1.32 45.59 41.78
N ALA A 79 2.46 44.88 41.79
CA ALA A 79 2.85 43.84 42.78
C ALA A 79 3.87 44.47 43.80
N PRO A 80 4.64 43.76 44.68
CA PRO A 80 4.79 42.32 44.99
C PRO A 80 5.02 42.00 46.52
N ASN A 81 5.65 40.84 46.80
CA ASN A 81 6.51 40.47 47.96
C ASN A 81 6.01 39.62 49.17
N SER A 82 6.47 38.35 49.16
CA SER A 82 7.28 37.62 50.17
C SER A 82 6.92 37.50 51.68
N SER A 83 6.96 36.22 52.12
CA SER A 83 7.48 35.69 53.40
C SER A 83 6.81 36.05 54.75
N GLY A 84 6.47 35.02 55.54
CA GLY A 84 6.13 35.16 56.97
C GLY A 84 5.60 33.85 57.58
N SER A 85 6.10 33.44 58.74
CA SER A 85 5.82 32.15 59.40
C SER A 85 4.83 32.24 60.58
N SER A 86 4.14 31.13 60.89
CA SER A 86 3.87 30.57 62.24
C SER A 86 2.79 29.47 62.14
N LYS A 87 3.11 28.18 62.29
CA LYS A 87 3.15 27.43 63.57
C LYS A 87 1.89 27.52 64.45
N ARG A 88 1.26 26.34 64.69
CA ARG A 88 1.08 25.75 66.04
C ARG A 88 0.84 24.23 65.96
N ASP A 89 1.61 23.51 66.74
CA ASP A 89 1.55 22.06 67.06
C ASP A 89 0.50 21.82 68.20
N PRO A 90 0.42 20.68 68.94
CA PRO A 90 1.19 19.42 68.86
C PRO A 90 0.40 18.10 69.07
N SER A 91 1.16 16.99 68.99
CA SER A 91 0.88 15.65 69.56
C SER A 91 1.10 15.65 71.11
N PRO A 92 1.09 14.55 71.92
CA PRO A 92 1.66 13.19 71.67
C PRO A 92 0.92 11.98 72.31
N GLN A 93 1.42 10.77 72.07
CA GLN A 93 1.54 9.74 73.12
C GLN A 93 2.67 8.73 72.82
N SER A 94 3.18 8.07 73.87
CA SER A 94 4.48 7.41 73.92
C SER A 94 4.45 6.17 74.84
N THR A 95 5.06 5.06 74.39
CA THR A 95 5.63 3.95 75.19
C THR A 95 6.59 3.18 74.24
N ALA A 96 7.90 2.96 74.44
CA ALA A 96 8.81 2.80 75.59
C ALA A 96 9.09 1.33 76.00
N ALA A 97 10.39 0.98 76.02
CA ALA A 97 11.05 -0.26 76.52
C ALA A 97 10.71 -1.61 75.82
N GLY A 98 11.64 -2.57 75.68
CA GLY A 98 13.10 -2.57 75.89
C GLY A 98 13.67 -3.98 76.14
N ASN A 99 14.96 -4.23 75.76
CA ASN A 99 15.87 -5.32 76.21
C ASN A 99 15.43 -6.79 76.00
N LEU A 100 16.27 -7.85 76.05
CA LEU A 100 17.71 -8.12 75.79
C LEU A 100 17.84 -9.67 75.58
N ASP A 101 19.06 -10.21 75.52
CA ASP A 101 19.43 -11.65 75.55
C ASP A 101 19.12 -12.49 74.28
N SER A 102 19.94 -13.46 73.85
CA SER A 102 21.36 -13.76 74.15
C SER A 102 21.95 -14.68 73.06
N ASP A 103 23.24 -14.47 72.74
CA ASP A 103 24.14 -15.25 71.86
C ASP A 103 24.56 -16.62 72.49
N PRO A 104 25.50 -17.46 71.95
CA PRO A 104 26.01 -17.67 70.57
C PRO A 104 26.30 -19.19 70.23
N GLU A 105 27.15 -19.45 69.20
CA GLU A 105 27.98 -20.67 68.94
C GLU A 105 27.27 -21.95 68.41
N LYS A 106 27.88 -22.86 67.62
CA LYS A 106 29.23 -23.10 67.02
C LYS A 106 29.04 -24.09 65.81
N VAL A 107 29.94 -24.42 64.87
CA VAL A 107 31.36 -24.12 64.55
C VAL A 107 31.60 -24.36 63.02
N LEU A 108 32.86 -24.23 62.53
CA LEU A 108 33.34 -24.55 61.16
C LEU A 108 34.43 -25.67 61.25
N PRO A 109 35.57 -25.74 60.49
CA PRO A 109 35.94 -25.41 59.08
C PRO A 109 36.86 -26.51 58.41
N VAL A 110 37.58 -26.14 57.32
CA VAL A 110 38.95 -26.60 56.87
C VAL A 110 39.08 -27.93 56.06
N ASN A 111 39.98 -28.14 55.06
CA ASN A 111 40.73 -27.27 54.09
C ASN A 111 41.36 -28.19 52.96
N PRO A 112 42.55 -27.99 52.30
CA PRO A 112 42.71 -28.26 50.85
C PRO A 112 43.85 -29.25 50.48
N ARG A 113 44.19 -29.41 49.17
CA ARG A 113 45.58 -29.43 48.60
C ARG A 113 45.70 -29.90 47.13
N GLU A 114 46.56 -29.19 46.36
CA GLU A 114 47.70 -29.67 45.49
C GLU A 114 47.47 -30.79 44.41
N SER A 115 48.16 -30.89 43.25
CA SER A 115 49.32 -30.16 42.66
C SER A 115 49.53 -30.45 41.14
N ASN A 116 50.35 -29.60 40.47
CA ASN A 116 51.33 -29.84 39.38
C ASN A 116 51.01 -30.68 38.10
N LEU A 117 51.24 -30.09 36.92
CA LEU A 117 52.45 -30.36 36.09
C LEU A 117 52.66 -29.29 34.99
N SER A 118 53.88 -29.13 34.45
CA SER A 118 54.25 -28.05 33.52
C SER A 118 55.43 -28.35 32.57
N LEU A 119 55.41 -27.71 31.38
CA LEU A 119 56.49 -27.51 30.38
C LEU A 119 57.01 -28.74 29.58
N PRO A 120 57.66 -28.57 28.40
CA PRO A 120 57.82 -27.40 27.47
C PRO A 120 57.15 -27.67 26.09
N GLY A 121 57.28 -26.89 24.99
CA GLY A 121 57.88 -25.57 24.74
C GLY A 121 58.99 -25.55 23.65
N ASP A 122 58.76 -24.99 22.45
CA ASP A 122 59.80 -24.70 21.43
C ASP A 122 59.41 -23.52 20.49
N GLU A 123 60.31 -22.55 20.28
CA GLU A 123 60.10 -21.37 19.42
C GLU A 123 60.77 -21.51 18.04
N LYS A 124 60.17 -20.93 16.98
CA LYS A 124 60.96 -20.28 15.91
C LYS A 124 60.19 -19.26 15.06
N LYS A 125 60.39 -18.00 15.44
CA LYS A 125 60.39 -16.74 14.67
C LYS A 125 60.00 -16.76 13.18
N GLY A 126 59.06 -15.87 12.83
CA GLY A 126 59.46 -14.65 12.09
C GLY A 126 58.93 -14.47 10.66
N LEU A 127 58.01 -13.52 10.48
CA LEU A 127 58.18 -12.34 9.60
C LEU A 127 57.02 -11.35 9.81
N GLU A 128 57.33 -10.06 9.76
CA GLU A 128 56.43 -8.95 10.14
C GLU A 128 55.31 -8.66 9.11
N ASN A 129 54.23 -8.04 9.59
CA ASN A 129 53.88 -6.69 9.12
C ASN A 129 52.87 -6.00 10.05
N ASP A 130 53.03 -4.68 10.17
CA ASP A 130 52.31 -3.83 11.13
C ASP A 130 50.82 -3.65 10.83
N ALA A 131 50.01 -3.61 11.89
CA ALA A 131 48.86 -2.70 11.99
C ALA A 131 48.50 -2.47 13.47
N ALA A 132 48.55 -1.21 13.91
CA ALA A 132 48.27 -0.83 15.29
C ALA A 132 46.80 -1.07 15.70
N SER A 133 46.61 -1.32 16.99
CA SER A 133 45.31 -1.46 17.65
C SER A 133 44.41 -0.23 17.48
N ILE A 134 43.19 -0.44 16.96
CA ILE A 134 42.05 0.41 17.25
C ILE A 134 41.02 -0.44 17.98
N ASP A 135 40.85 -0.14 19.26
CA ASP A 135 39.75 -0.65 20.07
C ASP A 135 38.41 -0.24 19.43
N SER A 136 37.57 -1.24 19.16
CA SER A 136 36.17 -1.01 18.86
C SER A 136 35.35 -2.14 19.47
N GLY A 137 34.86 -1.89 20.68
CA GLY A 137 33.84 -2.69 21.36
C GLY A 137 32.52 -2.72 20.58
N ALA A 138 32.48 -3.49 19.49
CA ALA A 138 31.28 -3.85 18.76
C ALA A 138 30.61 -5.03 19.47
N GLU A 139 29.87 -4.73 20.54
CA GLU A 139 29.02 -5.70 21.22
C GLU A 139 28.09 -6.38 20.20
N ALA A 140 28.26 -7.70 20.04
CA ALA A 140 27.50 -8.46 19.05
C ALA A 140 25.99 -8.29 19.34
N PRO A 141 25.14 -8.01 18.34
CA PRO A 141 23.73 -7.76 18.58
C PRO A 141 23.09 -9.00 19.20
N GLY A 142 22.75 -8.89 20.48
CA GLY A 142 22.21 -10.01 21.27
C GLY A 142 21.01 -10.67 20.59
N PRO A 143 20.77 -11.97 20.88
CA PRO A 143 19.69 -12.73 20.24
C PRO A 143 18.38 -11.98 20.38
N ALA A 144 17.72 -11.73 19.25
CA ALA A 144 16.52 -10.91 19.22
C ALA A 144 15.48 -11.53 20.19
N PRO A 145 14.85 -10.72 21.08
CA PRO A 145 13.78 -11.24 21.93
C PRO A 145 12.73 -11.91 21.05
N ALA A 146 12.09 -12.97 21.54
CA ALA A 146 11.08 -13.70 20.77
C ALA A 146 9.96 -12.76 20.29
N GLY A 147 9.28 -13.12 19.19
CA GLY A 147 8.02 -12.45 18.83
C GLY A 147 7.06 -12.49 20.02
N PRO A 148 6.21 -11.46 20.23
CA PRO A 148 5.26 -11.49 21.34
C PRO A 148 4.46 -12.79 21.26
N PRO A 149 4.42 -13.61 22.33
CA PRO A 149 3.79 -14.92 22.29
C PRO A 149 2.34 -14.81 21.81
N PRO A 150 1.76 -15.87 21.20
CA PRO A 150 0.39 -15.83 20.67
C PRO A 150 -0.69 -15.38 21.66
N MET A 151 -0.40 -15.47 22.96
CA MET A 151 -1.25 -15.04 24.08
C MET A 151 -1.36 -13.52 24.26
N ASP A 152 -0.41 -12.72 23.75
CA ASP A 152 -0.37 -11.27 24.01
C ASP A 152 -1.26 -10.43 23.07
N PHE A 153 -1.93 -11.04 22.09
CA PHE A 153 -2.76 -10.29 21.15
C PHE A 153 -4.07 -9.82 21.82
N PRO A 154 -4.37 -8.51 21.81
CA PRO A 154 -5.56 -8.00 22.49
C PRO A 154 -6.87 -8.43 21.81
N ASP A 155 -6.84 -8.73 20.49
CA ASP A 155 -7.97 -9.24 19.68
C ASP A 155 -9.30 -8.46 19.86
N GLY A 156 -9.21 -7.19 20.27
CA GLY A 156 -10.32 -6.35 20.70
C GLY A 156 -9.87 -5.20 21.60
N GLY A 157 -10.81 -4.65 22.36
CA GLY A 157 -10.61 -3.44 23.17
C GLY A 157 -10.77 -2.14 22.38
N THR A 158 -11.06 -1.04 23.07
CA THR A 158 -11.37 0.28 22.46
C THR A 158 -10.28 0.76 21.52
N LYS A 159 -9.00 0.65 21.94
CA LYS A 159 -7.84 1.05 21.11
C LYS A 159 -7.78 0.28 19.79
N ALA A 160 -7.99 -1.04 19.78
CA ALA A 160 -7.92 -1.84 18.55
C ALA A 160 -9.09 -1.50 17.59
N TRP A 161 -10.30 -1.32 18.12
CA TRP A 161 -11.45 -0.92 17.30
C TRP A 161 -11.37 0.52 16.79
N LEU A 162 -10.73 1.44 17.52
CA LEU A 162 -10.39 2.77 17.00
C LEU A 162 -9.41 2.70 15.83
N VAL A 163 -8.42 1.79 15.86
CA VAL A 163 -7.52 1.55 14.71
C VAL A 163 -8.30 1.00 13.51
N VAL A 164 -9.28 0.11 13.72
CA VAL A 164 -10.18 -0.38 12.65
C VAL A 164 -11.01 0.75 12.05
N LEU A 165 -11.58 1.64 12.87
CA LEU A 165 -12.34 2.82 12.44
C LEU A 165 -11.46 3.81 11.66
N GLY A 166 -10.29 4.16 12.18
CA GLY A 166 -9.33 5.00 11.48
C GLY A 166 -8.93 4.41 10.13
N GLY A 167 -8.67 3.09 10.10
CA GLY A 167 -8.37 2.38 8.87
C GLY A 167 -9.54 2.36 7.88
N TRP A 168 -10.79 2.24 8.37
CA TRP A 168 -11.99 2.35 7.54
C TRP A 168 -12.07 3.73 6.87
N CYS A 169 -11.82 4.81 7.61
CA CYS A 169 -11.74 6.17 7.07
C CYS A 169 -10.61 6.31 6.03
N SER A 170 -9.43 5.75 6.31
CA SER A 170 -8.31 5.74 5.35
C SER A 170 -8.63 4.99 4.04
N LEU A 171 -9.28 3.82 4.12
CA LEU A 171 -9.62 3.04 2.94
C LEU A 171 -10.82 3.61 2.16
N PHE A 172 -11.74 4.29 2.85
CA PHE A 172 -12.78 5.11 2.23
C PHE A 172 -12.16 6.20 1.34
N CYS A 173 -11.18 6.96 1.84
CA CYS A 173 -10.56 8.04 1.06
C CYS A 173 -9.72 7.51 -0.11
N THR A 174 -8.80 6.58 0.18
CA THR A 174 -7.77 6.11 -0.79
C THR A 174 -8.37 5.37 -1.98
N PHE A 175 -9.02 4.23 -1.76
CA PHE A 175 -9.68 3.47 -2.81
C PHE A 175 -11.01 4.08 -3.28
N GLY A 176 -11.64 4.96 -2.48
CA GLY A 176 -12.83 5.71 -2.92
C GLY A 176 -12.52 6.55 -4.16
N LEU A 177 -11.38 7.27 -4.17
CA LEU A 177 -10.93 8.03 -5.34
C LEU A 177 -10.66 7.14 -6.56
N VAL A 178 -10.12 5.94 -6.35
CA VAL A 178 -9.90 4.96 -7.44
C VAL A 178 -11.22 4.48 -8.05
N ASN A 179 -12.29 4.40 -7.27
CA ASN A 179 -13.61 4.09 -7.82
C ASN A 179 -14.23 5.26 -8.61
N CYS A 180 -13.74 6.49 -8.44
CA CYS A 180 -14.15 7.65 -9.24
C CYS A 180 -13.54 7.70 -10.66
N ILE A 181 -12.72 6.71 -11.07
CA ILE A 181 -12.04 6.67 -12.37
C ILE A 181 -12.99 6.95 -13.55
N GLY A 182 -14.19 6.38 -13.57
CA GLY A 182 -15.16 6.62 -14.64
C GLY A 182 -15.58 8.10 -14.78
N VAL A 183 -15.78 8.79 -13.65
CA VAL A 183 -16.19 10.20 -13.62
C VAL A 183 -15.05 11.13 -14.04
N PHE A 184 -13.82 10.84 -13.61
CA PHE A 184 -12.64 11.57 -14.08
C PHE A 184 -12.39 11.35 -15.58
N GLN A 185 -12.50 10.12 -16.07
CA GLN A 185 -12.34 9.79 -17.50
C GLN A 185 -13.40 10.50 -18.36
N GLU A 186 -14.68 10.48 -17.94
CA GLU A 186 -15.79 11.18 -18.61
C GLU A 186 -15.45 12.68 -18.74
N TYR A 187 -15.15 13.35 -17.63
CA TYR A 187 -14.83 14.79 -17.61
C TYR A 187 -13.56 15.16 -18.38
N TYR A 188 -12.50 14.34 -18.33
CA TYR A 188 -11.27 14.63 -19.05
C TYR A 188 -11.44 14.47 -20.57
N VAL A 189 -12.18 13.46 -21.04
CA VAL A 189 -12.47 13.28 -22.46
C VAL A 189 -13.45 14.34 -22.96
N GLN A 190 -14.52 14.60 -22.21
CA GLN A 190 -15.62 15.46 -22.68
C GLN A 190 -15.35 16.94 -22.51
N ASP A 191 -14.62 17.39 -21.48
CA ASP A 191 -14.45 18.81 -21.13
C ASP A 191 -13.02 19.30 -21.13
N LEU A 192 -12.15 18.69 -20.32
CA LEU A 192 -10.85 19.29 -19.97
C LEU A 192 -9.76 19.09 -21.04
N LEU A 193 -9.74 17.92 -21.69
CA LEU A 193 -8.72 17.53 -22.68
C LEU A 193 -9.33 17.23 -24.06
N LYS A 194 -10.38 17.99 -24.43
CA LYS A 194 -11.04 17.96 -25.76
C LYS A 194 -10.00 17.83 -26.89
N GLY A 195 -10.19 16.84 -27.77
CA GLY A 195 -9.29 16.55 -28.89
C GLY A 195 -8.09 15.64 -28.56
N THR A 196 -7.85 15.29 -27.30
CA THR A 196 -6.85 14.27 -26.94
C THR A 196 -7.44 12.87 -27.08
N ASN A 197 -6.67 11.91 -27.58
CA ASN A 197 -7.11 10.52 -27.73
C ASN A 197 -7.52 9.93 -26.35
N PRO A 198 -8.72 9.34 -26.18
CA PRO A 198 -9.17 8.77 -24.91
C PRO A 198 -8.24 7.71 -24.32
N SER A 199 -7.52 6.96 -25.16
CA SER A 199 -6.51 5.99 -24.71
C SER A 199 -5.32 6.68 -24.02
N THR A 200 -4.87 7.84 -24.52
CA THR A 200 -3.87 8.68 -23.85
C THR A 200 -4.37 9.16 -22.50
N ILE A 201 -5.61 9.64 -22.40
CA ILE A 201 -6.21 10.12 -21.13
C ILE A 201 -6.26 8.98 -20.09
N SER A 202 -6.58 7.76 -20.50
CA SER A 202 -6.67 6.60 -19.60
C SER A 202 -5.36 6.27 -18.86
N TRP A 203 -4.20 6.70 -19.38
CA TRP A 203 -2.92 6.53 -18.69
C TRP A 203 -2.84 7.30 -17.38
N ILE A 204 -3.48 8.46 -17.22
CA ILE A 204 -3.51 9.22 -15.95
C ILE A 204 -4.05 8.32 -14.83
N LEU A 205 -5.17 7.66 -15.12
CA LEU A 205 -5.92 6.85 -14.17
C LEU A 205 -5.29 5.46 -13.97
N SER A 206 -4.65 4.93 -15.01
CA SER A 206 -3.87 3.68 -14.93
C SER A 206 -2.61 3.86 -14.07
N ILE A 207 -1.91 4.99 -14.25
CA ILE A 207 -0.80 5.41 -13.38
C ILE A 207 -1.29 5.63 -11.94
N GLN A 208 -2.49 6.19 -11.73
CA GLN A 208 -3.07 6.36 -10.40
C GLN A 208 -3.19 5.02 -9.63
N VAL A 209 -3.76 3.99 -10.25
CA VAL A 209 -3.90 2.65 -9.63
C VAL A 209 -2.55 2.00 -9.38
N TRP A 210 -1.63 2.11 -10.35
CA TRP A 210 -0.29 1.54 -10.24
C TRP A 210 0.55 2.25 -9.16
N MET A 211 0.57 3.59 -9.12
CA MET A 211 1.28 4.37 -8.10
C MET A 211 0.66 4.26 -6.70
N MET A 212 -0.60 3.85 -6.56
CA MET A 212 -1.19 3.52 -5.25
C MET A 212 -0.68 2.17 -4.72
N THR A 213 -0.38 1.21 -5.60
CA THR A 213 -0.10 -0.19 -5.22
C THR A 213 1.37 -0.57 -5.32
N PHE A 214 2.09 -0.13 -6.36
CA PHE A 214 3.49 -0.45 -6.60
C PHE A 214 4.44 0.06 -5.49
N PRO A 215 4.37 1.32 -5.00
CA PRO A 215 5.24 1.82 -3.93
C PRO A 215 5.04 1.15 -2.56
N ALA A 216 4.11 0.19 -2.44
CA ALA A 216 3.86 -0.55 -1.22
C ALA A 216 5.10 -1.27 -0.66
N PHE A 217 6.02 -1.75 -1.52
CA PHE A 217 7.27 -2.35 -1.04
C PHE A 217 8.15 -1.34 -0.27
N ILE A 218 8.15 -0.06 -0.68
CA ILE A 218 8.87 1.02 0.00
C ILE A 218 8.16 1.38 1.30
N PHE A 219 6.86 1.71 1.22
CA PHE A 219 6.10 2.17 2.38
C PHE A 219 5.91 1.11 3.46
N GLY A 220 5.79 -0.17 3.08
CA GLY A 220 5.81 -1.28 4.02
C GLY A 220 7.12 -1.36 4.84
N ARG A 221 8.27 -1.07 4.21
CA ARG A 221 9.57 -1.07 4.90
C ARG A 221 9.77 0.15 5.80
N ILE A 222 9.26 1.30 5.38
CA ILE A 222 9.24 2.52 6.22
C ILE A 222 8.30 2.31 7.41
N PHE A 223 7.16 1.63 7.22
CA PHE A 223 6.27 1.22 8.32
C PHE A 223 6.99 0.31 9.32
N ASP A 224 7.67 -0.75 8.88
CA ASP A 224 8.39 -1.67 9.77
C ASP A 224 9.51 -0.95 10.57
N ALA A 225 10.14 0.08 9.99
CA ALA A 225 11.25 0.83 10.59
C ALA A 225 10.85 2.04 11.48
N TYR A 226 9.77 2.76 11.13
CA TYR A 226 9.36 4.03 11.76
C TYR A 226 7.92 4.06 12.29
N GLY A 227 7.12 3.04 11.96
CA GLY A 227 5.71 2.94 12.33
C GLY A 227 4.75 3.82 11.52
N PRO A 228 3.45 3.75 11.81
CA PRO A 228 2.40 4.37 10.99
C PRO A 228 2.33 5.90 11.11
N ARG A 229 2.73 6.49 12.24
CA ARG A 229 2.42 7.90 12.55
C ARG A 229 2.96 8.87 11.50
N TRP A 230 4.24 8.76 11.18
CA TRP A 230 4.89 9.62 10.18
C TRP A 230 4.40 9.33 8.76
N LEU A 231 4.11 8.06 8.46
CA LEU A 231 3.59 7.61 7.17
C LEU A 231 2.17 8.13 6.90
N LEU A 232 1.31 8.18 7.93
CA LEU A 232 -0.04 8.73 7.85
C LEU A 232 -0.04 10.25 7.74
N ILE A 233 0.78 10.96 8.54
CA ILE A 233 0.85 12.42 8.49
C ILE A 233 1.41 12.89 7.14
N GLY A 234 2.56 12.35 6.72
CA GLY A 234 3.17 12.68 5.43
C GLY A 234 2.31 12.23 4.24
N GLY A 235 1.74 11.04 4.32
CA GLY A 235 0.83 10.49 3.30
C GLY A 235 -0.44 11.32 3.15
N THR A 236 -1.06 11.75 4.25
CA THR A 236 -2.25 12.62 4.26
C THR A 236 -1.94 13.98 3.65
N PHE A 237 -0.83 14.63 4.06
CA PHE A 237 -0.42 15.90 3.48
C PHE A 237 -0.20 15.77 1.96
N THR A 238 0.59 14.77 1.54
CA THR A 238 0.90 14.53 0.12
C THR A 238 -0.35 14.20 -0.69
N TYR A 239 -1.27 13.41 -0.14
CA TYR A 239 -2.50 12.99 -0.82
C TYR A 239 -3.45 14.17 -1.04
N ILE A 240 -3.71 14.96 0.02
CA ILE A 240 -4.57 16.14 -0.06
C ILE A 240 -3.93 17.22 -0.93
N PHE A 241 -2.61 17.43 -0.85
CA PHE A 241 -1.89 18.34 -1.76
C PHE A 241 -2.05 17.90 -3.23
N GLY A 242 -1.87 16.62 -3.55
CA GLY A 242 -2.08 16.09 -4.90
C GLY A 242 -3.50 16.34 -5.43
N LEU A 243 -4.52 16.17 -4.58
CA LEU A 243 -5.91 16.48 -4.94
C LEU A 243 -6.15 17.98 -5.14
N MET A 244 -5.60 18.84 -4.28
CA MET A 244 -5.70 20.30 -4.45
C MET A 244 -5.01 20.76 -5.73
N MET A 245 -3.85 20.20 -6.08
CA MET A 245 -3.17 20.47 -7.36
C MET A 245 -3.94 19.90 -8.57
N THR A 246 -4.63 18.77 -8.41
CA THR A 246 -5.54 18.22 -9.44
C THR A 246 -6.69 19.19 -9.73
N SER A 247 -7.23 19.87 -8.71
CA SER A 247 -8.28 20.89 -8.88
C SER A 247 -7.85 22.13 -9.69
N LEU A 248 -6.55 22.36 -9.83
CA LEU A 248 -5.94 23.49 -10.56
C LEU A 248 -5.37 23.05 -11.93
N SER A 249 -5.38 21.76 -12.22
CA SER A 249 -4.73 21.20 -13.41
C SER A 249 -5.59 21.39 -14.65
N THR A 250 -4.98 21.95 -15.70
CA THR A 250 -5.62 22.22 -17.01
C THR A 250 -4.95 21.46 -18.16
N LYS A 251 -3.74 20.93 -17.94
CA LYS A 251 -2.95 20.23 -18.97
C LYS A 251 -2.72 18.76 -18.58
N TYR A 252 -2.68 17.88 -19.58
CA TYR A 252 -2.47 16.43 -19.42
C TYR A 252 -1.33 16.05 -18.46
N TYR A 253 -0.15 16.66 -18.60
CA TYR A 253 1.01 16.37 -17.74
C TYR A 253 0.80 16.79 -16.28
N GLN A 254 -0.01 17.84 -16.02
CA GLN A 254 -0.33 18.31 -14.68
C GLN A 254 -1.21 17.29 -13.96
N LEU A 255 -2.17 16.69 -14.67
CA LEU A 255 -3.03 15.61 -14.15
C LEU A 255 -2.22 14.33 -13.85
N ILE A 256 -1.28 13.94 -14.74
CA ILE A 256 -0.35 12.84 -14.43
C ILE A 256 0.41 13.12 -13.13
N LEU A 257 1.00 14.32 -12.99
CA LEU A 257 1.83 14.65 -11.84
C LEU A 257 1.00 14.76 -10.55
N ALA A 258 -0.10 15.51 -10.56
CA ALA A 258 -0.90 15.80 -9.38
C ALA A 258 -1.77 14.61 -8.95
N GLN A 259 -2.57 14.05 -9.87
CA GLN A 259 -3.48 12.93 -9.58
C GLN A 259 -2.71 11.62 -9.66
N GLY A 260 -2.14 11.32 -10.83
CA GLY A 260 -1.52 10.02 -11.13
C GLY A 260 -0.37 9.66 -10.19
N ILE A 261 0.53 10.61 -9.92
CA ILE A 261 1.74 10.37 -9.11
C ILE A 261 1.57 10.87 -7.67
N VAL A 262 1.45 12.18 -7.45
CA VAL A 262 1.53 12.78 -6.10
C VAL A 262 0.39 12.30 -5.21
N SER A 263 -0.86 12.38 -5.67
CA SER A 263 -2.00 11.93 -4.85
C SER A 263 -1.90 10.42 -4.55
N SER A 264 -1.58 9.61 -5.56
CA SER A 264 -1.45 8.15 -5.43
C SER A 264 -0.33 7.73 -4.49
N LEU A 265 0.80 8.45 -4.48
CA LEU A 265 1.92 8.16 -3.59
C LEU A 265 1.55 8.42 -2.11
N GLY A 266 0.85 9.52 -1.83
CA GLY A 266 0.28 9.79 -0.51
C GLY A 266 -0.77 8.75 -0.09
N SER A 267 -1.64 8.37 -1.04
CA SER A 267 -2.63 7.29 -0.88
C SER A 267 -1.97 5.94 -0.55
N SER A 268 -0.86 5.60 -1.23
CA SER A 268 -0.08 4.38 -0.99
C SER A 268 0.53 4.35 0.43
N ALA A 269 1.10 5.48 0.89
CA ALA A 269 1.63 5.60 2.25
C ALA A 269 0.55 5.38 3.31
N ILE A 270 -0.63 5.99 3.14
CA ILE A 270 -1.80 5.81 4.02
C ILE A 270 -2.28 4.36 4.02
N PHE A 271 -2.42 3.76 2.84
CA PHE A 271 -2.89 2.37 2.65
C PHE A 271 -2.00 1.37 3.40
N ASN A 272 -0.69 1.45 3.20
CA ASN A 272 0.28 0.54 3.83
C ASN A 272 0.35 0.72 5.35
N ALA A 273 0.32 1.98 5.84
CA ALA A 273 0.29 2.27 7.27
C ALA A 273 -0.96 1.70 7.95
N THR A 274 -2.10 1.83 7.29
CA THR A 274 -3.40 1.34 7.75
C THR A 274 -3.41 -0.17 7.89
N LEU A 275 -3.12 -0.88 6.79
CA LEU A 275 -3.29 -2.32 6.70
C LEU A 275 -2.34 -3.05 7.66
N SER A 276 -1.08 -2.62 7.68
CA SER A 276 -0.04 -3.18 8.55
C SER A 276 -0.31 -2.93 10.03
N SER A 277 -0.91 -1.76 10.38
CA SER A 277 -1.35 -1.48 11.74
C SER A 277 -2.43 -2.45 12.20
N VAL A 278 -3.52 -2.61 11.43
CA VAL A 278 -4.66 -3.47 11.81
C VAL A 278 -4.21 -4.93 12.00
N VAL A 279 -3.32 -5.43 11.14
CA VAL A 279 -2.73 -6.79 11.27
C VAL A 279 -2.03 -7.00 12.62
N GLY A 280 -1.38 -5.97 13.18
CA GLY A 280 -0.64 -6.04 14.45
C GLY A 280 -1.51 -6.09 15.72
N TRP A 281 -2.78 -5.67 15.64
CA TRP A 281 -3.70 -5.65 16.79
C TRP A 281 -4.51 -6.95 16.96
N PHE A 282 -4.77 -7.65 15.86
CA PHE A 282 -5.64 -8.84 15.85
C PHE A 282 -4.88 -10.08 15.38
N LEU A 283 -5.17 -11.23 16.00
CA LEU A 283 -4.65 -12.54 15.60
C LEU A 283 -5.82 -13.50 15.30
N LYS A 284 -6.72 -13.71 16.27
CA LYS A 284 -7.91 -14.57 16.14
C LYS A 284 -9.02 -13.92 15.31
N ARG A 285 -9.16 -12.58 15.34
CA ARG A 285 -10.19 -11.83 14.61
C ARG A 285 -9.62 -11.01 13.44
N ARG A 286 -8.47 -11.41 12.90
CA ARG A 286 -7.67 -10.60 11.97
C ARG A 286 -8.38 -10.42 10.62
N ALA A 287 -8.96 -11.47 10.07
CA ALA A 287 -9.66 -11.38 8.79
C ALA A 287 -10.98 -10.59 8.91
N THR A 288 -11.67 -10.70 10.05
CA THR A 288 -12.86 -9.90 10.38
C THR A 288 -12.51 -8.42 10.49
N ALA A 289 -11.47 -8.07 11.26
CA ALA A 289 -11.04 -6.69 11.45
C ALA A 289 -10.62 -6.03 10.13
N LEU A 290 -9.86 -6.74 9.29
CA LEU A 290 -9.47 -6.26 7.96
C LEU A 290 -10.64 -6.24 6.99
N GLY A 291 -11.57 -7.19 7.04
CA GLY A 291 -12.82 -7.15 6.26
C GLY A 291 -13.65 -5.91 6.56
N ILE A 292 -13.80 -5.55 7.84
CA ILE A 292 -14.45 -4.31 8.27
C ILE A 292 -13.67 -3.10 7.75
N THR A 293 -12.37 -2.97 8.04
CA THR A 293 -11.54 -1.84 7.57
C THR A 293 -11.61 -1.68 6.04
N VAL A 294 -11.47 -2.77 5.28
CA VAL A 294 -11.51 -2.78 3.81
C VAL A 294 -12.91 -2.50 3.27
N SER A 295 -13.99 -2.72 4.02
CA SER A 295 -15.35 -2.33 3.59
C SER A 295 -15.52 -0.82 3.36
N GLY A 296 -14.74 0.03 4.05
CA GLY A 296 -14.78 1.49 3.87
C GLY A 296 -14.45 1.92 2.43
N SER A 297 -13.54 1.19 1.78
CA SER A 297 -13.22 1.38 0.36
C SER A 297 -14.42 1.16 -0.57
N SER A 298 -15.31 0.23 -0.24
CA SER A 298 -16.54 0.02 -1.01
C SER A 298 -17.57 1.12 -0.77
N VAL A 299 -17.74 1.57 0.47
CA VAL A 299 -18.64 2.71 0.78
C VAL A 299 -18.14 3.98 0.08
N GLY A 300 -16.82 4.21 0.07
CA GLY A 300 -16.19 5.28 -0.72
C GLY A 300 -16.42 5.13 -2.23
N GLY A 301 -16.45 3.90 -2.75
CA GLY A 301 -16.77 3.60 -4.14
C GLY A 301 -18.26 3.73 -4.53
N VAL A 302 -19.17 3.75 -3.56
CA VAL A 302 -20.58 4.12 -3.79
C VAL A 302 -20.75 5.64 -3.73
N ILE A 303 -20.25 6.28 -2.68
CA ILE A 303 -20.48 7.71 -2.41
C ILE A 303 -19.65 8.60 -3.34
N GLY A 304 -18.37 8.27 -3.52
CA GLY A 304 -17.40 9.09 -4.26
C GLY A 304 -17.84 9.46 -5.67
N PRO A 305 -18.15 8.48 -6.56
CA PRO A 305 -18.54 8.77 -7.93
C PRO A 305 -19.83 9.57 -8.04
N ILE A 306 -20.84 9.25 -7.21
CA ILE A 306 -22.14 9.92 -7.21
C ILE A 306 -22.00 11.37 -6.73
N MET A 307 -21.25 11.59 -5.64
CA MET A 307 -20.98 12.93 -5.11
C MET A 307 -20.17 13.75 -6.11
N LEU A 308 -19.05 13.22 -6.62
CA LEU A 308 -18.17 13.93 -7.53
C LEU A 308 -18.91 14.35 -8.82
N ARG A 309 -19.69 13.46 -9.44
CA ARG A 309 -20.45 13.79 -10.66
C ARG A 309 -21.51 14.86 -10.42
N ARG A 310 -22.24 14.79 -9.29
CA ARG A 310 -23.22 15.83 -8.92
C ARG A 310 -22.57 17.18 -8.67
N LEU A 311 -21.43 17.21 -7.98
CA LEU A 311 -20.70 18.46 -7.69
C LEU A 311 -20.04 19.04 -8.96
N ILE A 312 -19.51 18.21 -9.87
CA ILE A 312 -19.01 18.69 -11.17
C ILE A 312 -20.11 19.46 -11.92
N ASN A 313 -21.33 18.90 -11.96
CA ASN A 313 -22.45 19.49 -12.66
C ASN A 313 -23.02 20.76 -11.99
N SER A 314 -22.87 20.92 -10.66
CA SER A 314 -23.47 22.05 -9.92
C SER A 314 -22.50 23.20 -9.61
N ILE A 315 -21.24 22.89 -9.31
CA ILE A 315 -20.21 23.88 -8.87
C ILE A 315 -18.90 23.80 -9.67
N GLY A 316 -18.85 22.95 -10.70
CA GLY A 316 -17.69 22.78 -11.57
C GLY A 316 -16.59 21.91 -10.96
N PHE A 317 -15.75 21.36 -11.84
CA PHE A 317 -14.71 20.39 -11.47
C PHE A 317 -13.70 20.88 -10.41
N PRO A 318 -13.14 22.11 -10.46
CA PRO A 318 -12.19 22.57 -9.46
C PRO A 318 -12.75 22.54 -8.03
N TRP A 319 -13.99 23.01 -7.84
CA TRP A 319 -14.62 23.00 -6.52
C TRP A 319 -15.12 21.61 -6.12
N ALA A 320 -15.56 20.78 -7.06
CA ALA A 320 -15.92 19.38 -6.80
C ALA A 320 -14.73 18.57 -6.23
N VAL A 321 -13.54 18.71 -6.83
CA VAL A 321 -12.31 18.04 -6.34
C VAL A 321 -11.85 18.61 -4.99
N ARG A 322 -11.99 19.92 -4.76
CA ARG A 322 -11.68 20.54 -3.45
C ARG A 322 -12.61 20.06 -2.35
N ALA A 323 -13.91 19.99 -2.59
CA ALA A 323 -14.89 19.48 -1.63
C ALA A 323 -14.59 18.01 -1.26
N LEU A 324 -14.26 17.17 -2.26
CA LEU A 324 -13.79 15.80 -2.05
C LEU A 324 -12.52 15.77 -1.19
N ALA A 325 -11.54 16.64 -1.47
CA ALA A 325 -10.30 16.74 -0.71
C ALA A 325 -10.51 17.20 0.75
N PHE A 326 -11.40 18.17 1.00
CA PHE A 326 -11.73 18.61 2.37
C PHE A 326 -12.45 17.52 3.16
N MET A 327 -13.38 16.78 2.56
CA MET A 327 -14.00 15.61 3.18
C MET A 327 -12.97 14.54 3.52
N TYR A 328 -12.06 14.23 2.58
CA TYR A 328 -10.98 13.28 2.82
C TYR A 328 -10.00 13.76 3.90
N LEU A 329 -9.69 15.06 3.99
CA LEU A 329 -8.85 15.63 5.04
C LEU A 329 -9.50 15.43 6.42
N GLY A 330 -10.81 15.64 6.56
CA GLY A 330 -11.53 15.37 7.81
C GLY A 330 -11.46 13.89 8.23
N LEU A 331 -11.76 12.98 7.30
CA LEU A 331 -11.70 11.53 7.54
C LEU A 331 -10.27 11.03 7.83
N LEU A 332 -9.26 11.55 7.14
CA LEU A 332 -7.85 11.20 7.36
C LEU A 332 -7.29 11.82 8.64
N SER A 333 -7.84 12.94 9.11
CA SER A 333 -7.53 13.48 10.44
C SER A 333 -7.99 12.51 11.55
N ILE A 334 -9.19 11.94 11.41
CA ILE A 334 -9.66 10.86 12.32
C ILE A 334 -8.69 9.67 12.27
N ALA A 335 -8.28 9.24 11.06
CA ALA A 335 -7.32 8.15 10.90
C ALA A 335 -5.96 8.43 11.55
N CYS A 336 -5.42 9.65 11.42
CA CYS A 336 -4.14 10.03 12.02
C CYS A 336 -4.16 10.08 13.56
N LEU A 337 -5.33 10.34 14.18
CA LEU A 337 -5.50 10.36 15.63
C LEU A 337 -5.74 8.96 16.23
N THR A 338 -6.37 8.07 15.45
CA THR A 338 -6.84 6.76 15.90
C THR A 338 -5.90 5.61 15.54
N ILE A 339 -5.26 5.61 14.36
CA ILE A 339 -4.34 4.54 13.95
C ILE A 339 -3.04 4.63 14.76
N ARG A 340 -2.67 3.52 15.39
CA ARG A 340 -1.46 3.35 16.18
C ARG A 340 -0.88 1.96 15.89
N SER A 341 0.44 1.83 15.91
CA SER A 341 1.08 0.51 15.94
C SER A 341 1.28 0.05 17.38
N ARG A 342 1.18 -1.25 17.58
CA ARG A 342 1.43 -1.95 18.85
C ARG A 342 2.87 -2.48 18.94
N LEU A 343 3.48 -2.84 17.81
CA LEU A 343 4.76 -3.53 17.78
C LEU A 343 5.92 -2.54 17.93
N PRO A 344 7.02 -2.91 18.63
CA PRO A 344 8.23 -2.10 18.67
C PRO A 344 8.89 -2.10 17.28
N HIS A 345 9.10 -0.92 16.71
CA HIS A 345 9.72 -0.74 15.39
C HIS A 345 11.24 -0.73 15.55
N ARG A 346 11.95 -1.48 14.71
CA ARG A 346 13.43 -1.49 14.70
C ARG A 346 13.92 -0.81 13.44
N ARG A 347 14.62 0.33 13.61
CA ARG A 347 15.37 0.98 12.54
C ARG A 347 16.32 -0.04 11.92
N THR A 348 16.10 -0.34 10.66
CA THR A 348 16.84 -1.33 9.88
C THR A 348 16.99 -0.77 8.47
N PRO A 349 18.17 -0.92 7.84
CA PRO A 349 18.44 -0.31 6.53
C PRO A 349 17.57 -0.92 5.42
N PHE A 350 17.33 -0.18 4.35
CA PHE A 350 16.68 -0.72 3.16
C PHE A 350 17.62 -1.71 2.47
N VAL A 351 17.32 -3.01 2.55
CA VAL A 351 18.13 -4.07 1.97
C VAL A 351 17.27 -4.88 1.00
N LEU A 352 17.49 -4.70 -0.32
CA LEU A 352 16.72 -5.38 -1.36
C LEU A 352 16.76 -6.93 -1.23
N LYS A 353 17.84 -7.46 -0.66
CA LYS A 353 18.01 -8.89 -0.36
C LYS A 353 16.92 -9.44 0.58
N GLU A 354 16.37 -8.64 1.50
CA GLU A 354 15.30 -9.09 2.42
C GLU A 354 14.02 -9.47 1.67
N TYR A 355 13.66 -8.70 0.64
CA TYR A 355 12.52 -9.01 -0.24
C TYR A 355 12.75 -10.28 -1.06
N LEU A 356 13.96 -10.43 -1.61
CA LEU A 356 14.35 -11.60 -2.39
C LEU A 356 14.46 -12.87 -1.55
N VAL A 357 14.83 -12.76 -0.26
CA VAL A 357 14.80 -13.88 0.70
C VAL A 357 13.37 -14.35 0.91
N GLY A 358 12.41 -13.44 1.08
CA GLY A 358 10.99 -13.83 1.20
C GLY A 358 10.48 -14.59 -0.02
N LEU A 359 10.88 -14.19 -1.23
CA LEU A 359 10.52 -14.88 -2.48
C LEU A 359 11.22 -16.23 -2.69
N ARG A 360 12.13 -16.66 -1.80
CA ARG A 360 12.68 -18.03 -1.78
C ARG A 360 11.84 -18.99 -0.95
N GLU A 361 10.95 -18.48 -0.09
CA GLU A 361 10.01 -19.32 0.67
C GLU A 361 8.89 -19.79 -0.28
N PRO A 362 8.72 -21.10 -0.54
CA PRO A 362 7.85 -21.57 -1.61
C PRO A 362 6.38 -21.20 -1.37
N VAL A 363 5.91 -21.25 -0.12
CA VAL A 363 4.53 -20.83 0.26
C VAL A 363 4.30 -19.34 -0.09
N PHE A 364 5.25 -18.46 0.21
CA PHE A 364 5.13 -17.02 -0.07
C PHE A 364 5.27 -16.74 -1.57
N ALA A 365 6.19 -17.40 -2.27
CA ALA A 365 6.38 -17.27 -3.71
C ALA A 365 5.11 -17.68 -4.49
N THR A 366 4.57 -18.88 -4.23
CA THR A 366 3.34 -19.35 -4.87
C THR A 366 2.15 -18.45 -4.54
N THR A 367 2.05 -17.96 -3.30
CA THR A 367 1.03 -16.99 -2.88
C THR A 367 1.13 -15.67 -3.66
N CYS A 368 2.33 -15.13 -3.86
CA CYS A 368 2.54 -13.91 -4.67
C CYS A 368 2.15 -14.11 -6.14
N ILE A 369 2.49 -15.26 -6.75
CA ILE A 369 2.10 -15.58 -8.13
C ILE A 369 0.57 -15.73 -8.22
N ALA A 370 -0.08 -16.35 -7.22
CA ALA A 370 -1.53 -16.44 -7.14
C ALA A 370 -2.19 -15.04 -7.06
N PHE A 371 -1.66 -14.13 -6.24
CA PHE A 371 -2.14 -12.74 -6.17
C PHE A 371 -1.99 -12.00 -7.52
N PHE A 372 -0.88 -12.20 -8.23
CA PHE A 372 -0.65 -11.63 -9.57
C PHE A 372 -1.66 -12.17 -10.60
N MET A 373 -1.81 -13.49 -10.69
CA MET A 373 -2.77 -14.13 -11.61
C MET A 373 -4.20 -13.67 -11.37
N PHE A 374 -4.62 -13.50 -10.11
CA PHE A 374 -5.95 -13.01 -9.79
C PHE A 374 -6.15 -11.56 -10.23
N ALA A 375 -5.20 -10.67 -9.91
CA ALA A 375 -5.28 -9.26 -10.27
C ALA A 375 -5.26 -9.02 -11.78
N TRP A 376 -4.69 -9.95 -12.57
CA TRP A 376 -4.67 -9.87 -14.03
C TRP A 376 -6.09 -9.92 -14.64
N GLY A 377 -6.99 -10.72 -14.05
CA GLY A 377 -8.41 -10.78 -14.40
C GLY A 377 -9.30 -9.83 -13.59
N MET A 378 -9.07 -9.74 -12.27
CA MET A 378 -10.00 -9.10 -11.32
C MET A 378 -10.41 -7.67 -11.66
N PHE A 379 -9.53 -6.85 -12.24
CA PHE A 379 -9.84 -5.47 -12.60
C PHE A 379 -10.62 -5.35 -13.93
N LEU A 380 -10.67 -6.38 -14.77
CA LEU A 380 -11.31 -6.31 -16.08
C LEU A 380 -12.82 -6.06 -16.02
N PRO A 381 -13.60 -6.70 -15.11
CA PRO A 381 -15.00 -6.34 -14.90
C PRO A 381 -15.19 -4.90 -14.44
N PHE A 382 -14.29 -4.35 -13.60
CA PHE A 382 -14.37 -2.95 -13.14
C PHE A 382 -14.21 -1.96 -14.31
N THR A 383 -13.40 -2.29 -15.32
CA THR A 383 -13.10 -1.39 -16.45
C THR A 383 -14.03 -1.62 -17.66
N TYR A 384 -14.24 -2.88 -18.07
CA TYR A 384 -14.85 -3.19 -19.37
C TYR A 384 -16.36 -3.44 -19.34
N ILE A 385 -16.97 -3.70 -18.17
CA ILE A 385 -18.41 -3.94 -18.11
C ILE A 385 -19.23 -2.73 -18.57
N ILE A 386 -18.77 -1.51 -18.26
CA ILE A 386 -19.39 -0.25 -18.70
C ILE A 386 -19.38 -0.18 -20.24
N LEU A 387 -18.23 -0.44 -20.85
CA LEU A 387 -18.04 -0.39 -22.30
C LEU A 387 -18.88 -1.46 -23.02
N GLN A 388 -18.95 -2.66 -22.45
CA GLN A 388 -19.79 -3.74 -22.95
C GLN A 388 -21.28 -3.40 -22.86
N ALA A 389 -21.73 -2.89 -21.71
CA ALA A 389 -23.12 -2.49 -21.50
C ALA A 389 -23.55 -1.37 -22.46
N GLN A 390 -22.69 -0.35 -22.66
CA GLN A 390 -22.91 0.71 -23.65
C GLN A 390 -22.99 0.15 -25.08
N LYS A 391 -22.08 -0.75 -25.47
CA LYS A 391 -22.12 -1.39 -26.80
C LYS A 391 -23.40 -2.22 -27.01
N GLN A 392 -23.97 -2.78 -25.95
CA GLN A 392 -25.24 -3.51 -25.97
C GLN A 392 -26.49 -2.60 -25.91
N GLY A 393 -26.32 -1.27 -25.86
CA GLY A 393 -27.43 -0.32 -25.81
C GLY A 393 -28.03 -0.12 -24.41
N MET A 394 -27.32 -0.45 -23.34
CA MET A 394 -27.75 -0.07 -21.98
C MET A 394 -27.80 1.45 -21.84
N ASP A 395 -28.89 1.95 -21.25
CA ASP A 395 -29.07 3.38 -21.03
C ASP A 395 -27.89 4.00 -20.23
N PRO A 396 -27.37 5.19 -20.61
CA PRO A 396 -26.26 5.83 -19.91
C PRO A 396 -26.53 6.13 -18.43
N SER A 397 -27.79 6.45 -18.05
CA SER A 397 -28.19 6.71 -16.67
C SER A 397 -28.21 5.43 -15.82
N LEU A 398 -28.38 4.26 -16.43
CA LEU A 398 -28.28 2.96 -15.76
C LEU A 398 -26.82 2.48 -15.68
N THR A 399 -26.07 2.64 -16.77
CA THR A 399 -24.68 2.18 -16.86
C THR A 399 -23.79 2.80 -15.78
N MET A 400 -23.99 4.08 -15.45
CA MET A 400 -23.24 4.76 -14.38
C MET A 400 -23.44 4.15 -12.98
N TYR A 401 -24.52 3.40 -12.75
CA TYR A 401 -24.78 2.73 -11.47
C TYR A 401 -24.17 1.33 -11.36
N LEU A 402 -23.63 0.73 -12.44
CA LEU A 402 -23.05 -0.62 -12.38
C LEU A 402 -21.91 -0.76 -11.36
N LEU A 403 -21.01 0.22 -11.31
CA LEU A 403 -19.89 0.26 -10.35
C LEU A 403 -20.36 0.55 -8.90
N PRO A 404 -21.24 1.53 -8.65
CA PRO A 404 -21.90 1.69 -7.35
C PRO A 404 -22.63 0.43 -6.86
N ILE A 405 -23.40 -0.25 -7.71
CA ILE A 405 -24.11 -1.49 -7.37
C ILE A 405 -23.12 -2.58 -6.93
N MET A 406 -22.09 -2.84 -7.73
CA MET A 406 -21.03 -3.81 -7.39
C MET A 406 -20.33 -3.44 -6.08
N ASN A 407 -20.00 -2.17 -5.86
CA ASN A 407 -19.37 -1.73 -4.61
C ASN A 407 -20.29 -1.92 -3.40
N ALA A 408 -21.58 -1.62 -3.51
CA ALA A 408 -22.54 -1.82 -2.43
C ALA A 408 -22.58 -3.29 -1.97
N LEU A 409 -22.60 -4.24 -2.90
CA LEU A 409 -22.57 -5.67 -2.57
C LEU A 409 -21.18 -6.15 -2.10
N SER A 410 -20.11 -5.49 -2.56
CA SER A 410 -18.74 -5.75 -2.08
C SER A 410 -18.52 -5.40 -0.62
N ILE A 411 -19.36 -4.54 0.00
CA ILE A 411 -19.36 -4.31 1.46
C ILE A 411 -19.60 -5.63 2.20
N LEU A 412 -20.69 -6.34 1.87
CA LEU A 412 -21.00 -7.65 2.45
C LEU A 412 -19.96 -8.69 2.05
N GLY A 413 -19.50 -8.63 0.80
CA GLY A 413 -18.43 -9.44 0.25
C GLY A 413 -17.09 -9.31 0.97
N ARG A 414 -16.80 -8.19 1.63
CA ARG A 414 -15.57 -7.99 2.43
C ARG A 414 -15.72 -8.44 3.88
N ILE A 415 -16.91 -8.28 4.46
CA ILE A 415 -17.15 -8.54 5.89
C ILE A 415 -17.42 -10.03 6.14
N LEU A 416 -18.33 -10.65 5.38
CA LEU A 416 -18.77 -12.03 5.65
C LEU A 416 -17.67 -13.07 5.41
N PRO A 417 -16.88 -13.04 4.31
CA PRO A 417 -15.73 -13.93 4.13
C PRO A 417 -14.63 -13.67 5.16
N GLY A 418 -14.44 -12.43 5.63
CA GLY A 418 -13.51 -12.13 6.74
C GLY A 418 -13.88 -12.88 8.02
N PHE A 419 -15.16 -12.85 8.40
CA PHE A 419 -15.69 -13.59 9.56
C PHE A 419 -15.62 -15.11 9.37
N ALA A 420 -15.89 -15.62 8.17
CA ALA A 420 -15.74 -17.03 7.84
C ALA A 420 -14.26 -17.48 7.91
N ALA A 421 -13.32 -16.66 7.43
CA ALA A 421 -11.91 -17.00 7.36
C ALA A 421 -11.24 -17.14 8.72
N ASP A 422 -11.65 -16.34 9.71
CA ASP A 422 -11.18 -16.48 11.10
C ASP A 422 -11.70 -17.77 11.79
N ARG A 423 -12.71 -18.45 11.23
CA ARG A 423 -13.26 -19.72 11.76
C ARG A 423 -12.84 -20.96 10.96
N PHE A 424 -12.84 -20.86 9.64
CA PHE A 424 -12.62 -21.97 8.72
C PHE A 424 -11.22 -21.99 8.10
N GLY A 425 -10.34 -21.04 8.46
CA GLY A 425 -8.98 -20.91 7.92
C GLY A 425 -8.93 -19.98 6.69
N ARG A 426 -7.90 -19.14 6.63
CA ARG A 426 -7.85 -18.02 5.65
C ARG A 426 -7.65 -18.50 4.22
N PHE A 427 -6.80 -19.50 4.01
CA PHE A 427 -6.62 -20.14 2.69
C PHE A 427 -7.91 -20.83 2.20
N ASN A 428 -8.65 -21.51 3.08
CA ASN A 428 -9.89 -22.20 2.70
C ASN A 428 -10.92 -21.22 2.12
N ILE A 429 -11.15 -20.09 2.80
CA ILE A 429 -12.09 -19.09 2.32
C ILE A 429 -11.55 -18.31 1.12
N MET A 430 -10.24 -18.02 1.06
CA MET A 430 -9.62 -17.40 -0.13
C MET A 430 -9.85 -18.24 -1.39
N ILE A 431 -9.61 -19.56 -1.32
CA ILE A 431 -9.87 -20.50 -2.41
C ILE A 431 -11.36 -20.51 -2.78
N MET A 432 -12.26 -20.55 -1.79
CA MET A 432 -13.71 -20.55 -2.02
C MET A 432 -14.20 -19.28 -2.73
N VAL A 433 -13.84 -18.09 -2.23
CA VAL A 433 -14.29 -16.83 -2.84
C VAL A 433 -13.63 -16.58 -4.19
N GLY A 434 -12.36 -16.98 -4.35
CA GLY A 434 -11.66 -16.95 -5.63
C GLY A 434 -12.33 -17.85 -6.67
N PHE A 435 -12.66 -19.09 -6.30
CA PHE A 435 -13.36 -20.05 -7.15
C PHE A 435 -14.74 -19.54 -7.57
N LEU A 436 -15.55 -19.09 -6.62
CA LEU A 436 -16.88 -18.54 -6.93
C LEU A 436 -16.78 -17.31 -7.85
N THR A 437 -15.81 -16.43 -7.62
CA THR A 437 -15.61 -15.26 -8.50
C THR A 437 -15.23 -15.69 -9.91
N ALA A 438 -14.26 -16.60 -10.08
CA ALA A 438 -13.87 -17.12 -11.39
C ALA A 438 -15.02 -17.87 -12.09
N LEU A 439 -15.76 -18.70 -11.34
CA LEU A 439 -16.91 -19.45 -11.84
C LEU A 439 -18.03 -18.52 -12.34
N PHE A 440 -18.47 -17.54 -11.54
CA PHE A 440 -19.52 -16.61 -11.97
C PHE A 440 -19.05 -15.66 -13.08
N THR A 441 -17.76 -15.34 -13.15
CA THR A 441 -17.16 -14.63 -14.30
C THR A 441 -17.31 -15.44 -15.59
N LEU A 442 -17.06 -16.75 -15.57
CA LEU A 442 -17.24 -17.60 -16.76
C LEU A 442 -18.72 -17.89 -17.06
N VAL A 443 -19.53 -18.19 -16.03
CA VAL A 443 -20.90 -18.70 -16.19
C VAL A 443 -21.93 -17.60 -16.41
N LEU A 444 -21.79 -16.42 -15.78
CA LEU A 444 -22.79 -15.34 -15.86
C LEU A 444 -22.39 -14.21 -16.81
N TRP A 445 -21.10 -13.84 -16.87
CA TRP A 445 -20.69 -12.71 -17.71
C TRP A 445 -20.70 -13.05 -19.22
N ILE A 446 -20.26 -14.26 -19.59
CA ILE A 446 -20.20 -14.72 -20.99
C ILE A 446 -21.58 -14.69 -21.68
N PRO A 447 -22.64 -15.34 -21.14
CA PRO A 447 -23.99 -15.24 -21.70
C PRO A 447 -24.70 -13.91 -21.35
N GLY A 448 -24.10 -13.05 -20.52
CA GLY A 448 -24.66 -11.76 -20.11
C GLY A 448 -24.77 -10.75 -21.26
N LYS A 449 -25.87 -10.81 -22.00
CA LYS A 449 -26.19 -9.89 -23.10
C LYS A 449 -27.41 -8.97 -22.84
N SER A 450 -28.03 -9.06 -21.67
CA SER A 450 -29.18 -8.22 -21.27
C SER A 450 -28.83 -7.35 -20.06
N ASN A 451 -29.54 -6.22 -19.92
CA ASN A 451 -29.34 -5.29 -18.80
C ASN A 451 -29.48 -5.99 -17.44
N ALA A 452 -30.49 -6.85 -17.28
CA ALA A 452 -30.70 -7.62 -16.07
C ALA A 452 -29.55 -8.61 -15.79
N ALA A 453 -29.07 -9.32 -16.81
CA ALA A 453 -27.97 -10.27 -16.66
C ALA A 453 -26.65 -9.58 -16.25
N ILE A 454 -26.36 -8.41 -16.83
CA ILE A 454 -25.20 -7.59 -16.43
C ILE A 454 -25.33 -7.13 -14.98
N ILE A 455 -26.49 -6.63 -14.56
CA ILE A 455 -26.71 -6.18 -13.18
C ILE A 455 -26.58 -7.34 -12.18
N VAL A 456 -27.16 -8.51 -12.48
CA VAL A 456 -27.04 -9.72 -11.65
C VAL A 456 -25.58 -10.19 -11.56
N PHE A 457 -24.84 -10.16 -12.67
CA PHE A 457 -23.40 -10.44 -12.66
C PHE A 457 -22.64 -9.45 -11.76
N MET A 458 -22.89 -8.15 -11.87
CA MET A 458 -22.21 -7.13 -11.04
C MET A 458 -22.52 -7.24 -9.54
N VAL A 459 -23.76 -7.61 -9.19
CA VAL A 459 -24.19 -7.94 -7.81
C VAL A 459 -23.40 -9.11 -7.25
N ILE A 460 -23.36 -10.23 -7.98
CA ILE A 460 -22.69 -11.46 -7.55
C ILE A 460 -21.17 -11.30 -7.53
N PHE A 461 -20.59 -10.72 -8.59
CA PHE A 461 -19.17 -10.45 -8.69
C PHE A 461 -18.69 -9.49 -7.60
N GLY A 462 -19.45 -8.43 -7.30
CA GLY A 462 -19.14 -7.52 -6.19
C GLY A 462 -19.03 -8.24 -4.85
N PHE A 463 -20.00 -9.12 -4.57
CA PHE A 463 -20.03 -9.96 -3.38
C PHE A 463 -18.84 -10.94 -3.31
N THR A 464 -18.57 -11.72 -4.36
CA THR A 464 -17.51 -12.75 -4.29
C THR A 464 -16.11 -12.15 -4.38
N SER A 465 -15.90 -11.13 -5.22
CA SER A 465 -14.58 -10.49 -5.40
C SER A 465 -14.14 -9.67 -4.18
N GLY A 466 -15.09 -9.12 -3.39
CA GLY A 466 -14.78 -8.37 -2.16
C GLY A 466 -14.01 -9.19 -1.12
N GLY A 467 -14.29 -10.50 -1.05
CA GLY A 467 -13.64 -11.41 -0.12
C GLY A 467 -12.14 -11.54 -0.40
N PHE A 468 -11.75 -11.53 -1.67
CA PHE A 468 -10.35 -11.62 -2.07
C PHE A 468 -9.51 -10.42 -1.57
N ILE A 469 -10.02 -9.20 -1.74
CA ILE A 469 -9.32 -7.97 -1.33
C ILE A 469 -9.12 -7.95 0.18
N SER A 470 -10.18 -8.26 0.94
CA SER A 470 -10.15 -8.29 2.41
C SER A 470 -9.25 -9.41 2.97
N LEU A 471 -9.18 -10.56 2.29
CA LEU A 471 -8.37 -11.70 2.74
C LEU A 471 -6.90 -11.65 2.31
N SER A 472 -6.51 -10.76 1.41
CA SER A 472 -5.14 -10.68 0.89
C SER A 472 -4.10 -10.45 1.99
N ALA A 473 -4.26 -9.38 2.78
CA ALA A 473 -3.35 -9.06 3.90
C ALA A 473 -3.37 -10.06 5.07
N PRO A 474 -4.52 -10.54 5.60
CA PRO A 474 -4.51 -11.50 6.71
C PRO A 474 -3.96 -12.88 6.31
N LEU A 475 -4.01 -13.25 5.02
CA LEU A 475 -3.36 -14.46 4.49
C LEU A 475 -1.84 -14.31 4.46
N ILE A 476 -1.31 -13.19 3.93
CA ILE A 476 0.14 -12.89 4.00
C ILE A 476 0.62 -12.89 5.46
N ALA A 477 -0.18 -12.30 6.37
CA ALA A 477 0.09 -12.27 7.79
C ALA A 477 0.00 -13.63 8.51
N GLN A 478 -0.46 -14.70 7.84
CA GLN A 478 -0.46 -16.07 8.36
C GLN A 478 0.83 -16.83 8.00
N ILE A 479 1.48 -16.47 6.88
CA ILE A 479 2.64 -17.17 6.33
C ILE A 479 3.97 -16.44 6.55
N CYS A 480 3.95 -15.25 7.15
CA CYS A 480 5.13 -14.42 7.40
C CYS A 480 5.24 -13.99 8.86
N ASP A 481 6.47 -13.74 9.33
CA ASP A 481 6.72 -13.09 10.62
C ASP A 481 6.07 -11.70 10.64
N ILE A 482 5.31 -11.43 11.70
CA ILE A 482 4.61 -10.17 11.93
C ILE A 482 5.57 -8.98 12.06
N ARG A 483 6.86 -9.22 12.33
CA ARG A 483 7.93 -8.20 12.37
C ARG A 483 8.34 -7.65 11.01
N GLN A 484 8.07 -8.40 9.94
CA GLN A 484 8.36 -8.01 8.56
C GLN A 484 7.05 -7.79 7.77
N ILE A 485 5.94 -7.56 8.47
CA ILE A 485 4.62 -7.59 7.85
C ILE A 485 4.45 -6.52 6.78
N GLY A 486 4.96 -5.31 6.99
CA GLY A 486 4.93 -4.24 6.01
C GLY A 486 5.75 -4.62 4.78
N THR A 487 6.98 -5.09 4.99
CA THR A 487 7.90 -5.55 3.93
C THR A 487 7.29 -6.66 3.07
N ARG A 488 6.73 -7.70 3.70
CA ARG A 488 6.13 -8.87 3.00
C ARG A 488 4.82 -8.52 2.30
N THR A 489 3.95 -7.75 2.95
CA THR A 489 2.69 -7.28 2.35
C THR A 489 2.96 -6.34 1.18
N GLY A 490 3.92 -5.42 1.34
CA GLY A 490 4.36 -4.51 0.30
C GLY A 490 4.99 -5.21 -0.90
N ALA A 491 5.78 -6.26 -0.68
CA ALA A 491 6.33 -7.10 -1.76
C ALA A 491 5.22 -7.79 -2.58
N ALA A 492 4.25 -8.40 -1.89
CA ALA A 492 3.12 -9.08 -2.54
C ALA A 492 2.25 -8.12 -3.37
N PHE A 493 1.93 -6.94 -2.83
CA PHE A 493 1.18 -5.91 -3.58
C PHE A 493 1.98 -5.27 -4.71
N ALA A 494 3.30 -5.10 -4.56
CA ALA A 494 4.15 -4.62 -5.65
C ALA A 494 4.16 -5.62 -6.82
N ILE A 495 4.24 -6.92 -6.55
CA ILE A 495 4.11 -7.98 -7.58
C ILE A 495 2.69 -7.94 -8.20
N GLN A 496 1.65 -7.89 -7.36
CA GLN A 496 0.25 -7.82 -7.81
C GLN A 496 -0.04 -6.61 -8.73
N SER A 497 0.59 -5.46 -8.48
CA SER A 497 0.38 -4.23 -9.25
C SER A 497 0.71 -4.37 -10.74
N PHE A 498 1.67 -5.23 -11.11
CA PHE A 498 1.98 -5.52 -12.52
C PHE A 498 0.85 -6.29 -13.21
N GLY A 499 0.12 -7.14 -12.48
CA GLY A 499 -1.07 -7.81 -12.99
C GLY A 499 -2.18 -6.81 -13.28
N GLY A 500 -2.47 -5.92 -12.33
CA GLY A 500 -3.43 -4.82 -12.54
C GLY A 500 -3.05 -3.87 -13.68
N LEU A 501 -1.75 -3.52 -13.82
CA LEU A 501 -1.25 -2.62 -14.86
C LEU A 501 -1.32 -3.25 -16.27
N THR A 502 -0.94 -4.52 -16.41
CA THR A 502 -0.86 -5.18 -17.73
C THR A 502 -2.16 -5.83 -18.18
N GLY A 503 -3.07 -6.15 -17.24
CA GLY A 503 -4.35 -6.81 -17.54
C GLY A 503 -5.20 -6.00 -18.51
N SER A 504 -5.48 -4.73 -18.21
CA SER A 504 -6.36 -3.90 -19.05
C SER A 504 -5.83 -3.67 -20.47
N PRO A 505 -4.54 -3.32 -20.71
CA PRO A 505 -4.00 -3.23 -22.07
C PRO A 505 -4.09 -4.55 -22.87
N ILE A 506 -3.80 -5.70 -22.24
CA ILE A 506 -3.91 -7.02 -22.87
C ILE A 506 -5.37 -7.32 -23.23
N ALA A 507 -6.29 -7.07 -22.30
CA ALA A 507 -7.72 -7.23 -22.51
C ALA A 507 -8.26 -6.34 -23.65
N GLY A 508 -7.82 -5.08 -23.73
CA GLY A 508 -8.14 -4.18 -24.84
C GLY A 508 -7.59 -4.66 -26.19
N ALA A 509 -6.39 -5.25 -26.21
CA ALA A 509 -5.83 -5.85 -27.42
C ALA A 509 -6.63 -7.08 -27.87
N ILE A 510 -7.07 -7.93 -26.93
CA ILE A 510 -7.93 -9.09 -27.21
C ILE A 510 -9.27 -8.63 -27.82
N VAL A 511 -9.94 -7.65 -27.20
CA VAL A 511 -11.20 -7.07 -27.72
C VAL A 511 -11.00 -6.50 -29.13
N SER A 512 -9.89 -5.80 -29.36
CA SER A 512 -9.56 -5.22 -30.68
C SER A 512 -9.33 -6.30 -31.75
N ALA A 513 -8.62 -7.39 -31.41
CA ALA A 513 -8.40 -8.53 -32.29
C ALA A 513 -9.69 -9.32 -32.60
N GLN A 514 -10.71 -9.24 -31.73
CA GLN A 514 -12.02 -9.86 -31.92
C GLN A 514 -13.07 -8.91 -32.52
N GLY A 515 -12.67 -7.83 -33.21
CA GLY A 515 -13.62 -6.89 -33.83
C GLY A 515 -14.51 -6.16 -32.83
N GLY A 516 -14.06 -6.04 -31.58
CA GLY A 516 -14.81 -5.45 -30.48
C GLY A 516 -15.78 -6.41 -29.78
N ASP A 517 -15.75 -7.72 -30.03
CA ASP A 517 -16.41 -8.67 -29.12
C ASP A 517 -15.61 -8.83 -27.82
N TYR A 518 -16.32 -9.20 -26.75
CA TYR A 518 -15.78 -9.30 -25.40
C TYR A 518 -15.47 -10.73 -24.96
N LEU A 519 -15.84 -11.76 -25.74
CA LEU A 519 -15.72 -13.16 -25.34
C LEU A 519 -14.30 -13.56 -24.90
N GLY A 520 -13.27 -13.17 -25.66
CA GLY A 520 -11.88 -13.48 -25.33
C GLY A 520 -11.39 -12.77 -24.06
N LEU A 521 -11.87 -11.54 -23.81
CA LEU A 521 -11.60 -10.81 -22.57
C LEU A 521 -12.26 -11.49 -21.37
N GLN A 522 -13.51 -11.94 -21.52
CA GLN A 522 -14.25 -12.65 -20.47
C GLN A 522 -13.60 -14.00 -20.14
N LEU A 523 -13.18 -14.75 -21.16
CA LEU A 523 -12.41 -15.99 -21.00
C LEU A 523 -11.06 -15.75 -20.33
N PHE A 524 -10.28 -14.76 -20.79
CA PHE A 524 -9.00 -14.39 -20.19
C PHE A 524 -9.17 -14.01 -18.70
N CYS A 525 -10.19 -13.21 -18.37
CA CYS A 525 -10.53 -12.86 -17.00
C CYS A 525 -10.82 -14.10 -16.14
N GLY A 526 -11.76 -14.95 -16.56
CA GLY A 526 -12.17 -16.11 -15.78
C GLY A 526 -11.08 -17.17 -15.63
N ILE A 527 -10.31 -17.43 -16.69
CA ILE A 527 -9.24 -18.44 -16.71
C ILE A 527 -8.05 -18.01 -15.85
N THR A 528 -7.62 -16.75 -15.90
CA THR A 528 -6.51 -16.25 -15.05
C THR A 528 -6.89 -16.27 -13.56
N MET A 529 -8.14 -15.94 -13.23
CA MET A 529 -8.66 -16.07 -11.87
C MET A 529 -8.76 -17.54 -11.43
N MET A 530 -9.12 -18.47 -12.32
CA MET A 530 -9.13 -19.91 -12.02
C MET A 530 -7.72 -20.47 -11.83
N ALA A 531 -6.73 -20.02 -12.61
CA ALA A 531 -5.32 -20.36 -12.44
C ALA A 531 -4.78 -19.88 -11.08
N SER A 532 -5.20 -18.69 -10.63
CA SER A 532 -4.92 -18.21 -9.28
C SER A 532 -5.46 -19.14 -8.19
N VAL A 533 -6.71 -19.62 -8.33
CA VAL A 533 -7.32 -20.58 -7.39
C VAL A 533 -6.51 -21.87 -7.29
N ALA A 534 -6.06 -22.41 -8.44
CA ALA A 534 -5.18 -23.58 -8.45
C ALA A 534 -3.85 -23.31 -7.70
N LEU A 535 -3.24 -22.13 -7.89
CA LEU A 535 -2.03 -21.74 -7.17
C LEU A 535 -2.28 -21.55 -5.65
N PHE A 536 -3.43 -21.03 -5.23
CA PHE A 536 -3.78 -20.97 -3.80
C PHE A 536 -3.98 -22.36 -3.19
N ILE A 537 -4.52 -23.34 -3.94
CA ILE A 537 -4.60 -24.73 -3.50
C ILE A 537 -3.19 -25.31 -3.30
N VAL A 538 -2.26 -25.04 -4.23
CA VAL A 538 -0.84 -25.45 -4.10
C VAL A 538 -0.17 -24.77 -2.90
N ALA A 539 -0.31 -23.45 -2.73
CA ALA A 539 0.28 -22.71 -1.62
C ALA A 539 -0.22 -23.22 -0.26
N ARG A 540 -1.52 -23.50 -0.14
CA ARG A 540 -2.14 -24.14 1.03
C ARG A 540 -1.55 -25.54 1.29
N HIS A 541 -1.41 -26.35 0.24
CA HIS A 541 -0.85 -27.69 0.35
C HIS A 541 0.61 -27.66 0.83
N LEU A 542 1.41 -26.72 0.34
CA LEU A 542 2.78 -26.48 0.80
C LEU A 542 2.85 -26.03 2.27
N GLN A 543 1.82 -25.37 2.79
CA GLN A 543 1.79 -24.89 4.18
C GLN A 543 1.34 -25.96 5.19
N VAL A 544 0.30 -26.75 4.87
CA VAL A 544 -0.38 -27.65 5.84
C VAL A 544 -0.64 -29.07 5.32
N GLY A 545 -0.11 -29.43 4.14
CA GLY A 545 -0.24 -30.75 3.53
C GLY A 545 -1.69 -31.08 3.14
N PHE A 546 -2.10 -32.33 3.37
CA PHE A 546 -3.46 -32.81 3.07
C PHE A 546 -4.50 -32.50 4.16
N LYS A 547 -4.12 -31.91 5.30
CA LYS A 547 -5.04 -31.72 6.43
C LYS A 547 -6.03 -30.59 6.16
N LEU A 548 -7.32 -30.93 6.02
CA LEU A 548 -8.37 -29.94 5.72
C LEU A 548 -8.74 -29.00 6.87
N LYS A 549 -8.49 -29.41 8.13
CA LYS A 549 -8.82 -28.67 9.36
C LYS A 549 -7.56 -28.20 10.10
N VAL A 550 -6.73 -27.40 9.45
CA VAL A 550 -5.71 -26.58 10.13
C VAL A 550 -6.05 -25.12 9.82
N VAL A 551 -6.21 -24.30 10.87
CA VAL A 551 -6.69 -22.91 10.81
C VAL A 551 -5.54 -21.95 10.56
#